data_AF-Q8DTU1-F1
#
_entry.id   AF-Q8DTU1-F1
#
_cell.length_a   1.000
_cell.length_b   1.000
_cell.length_c   1.000
_cell.angle_alpha   90.00
_cell.angle_beta   90.00
_cell.angle_gamma   90.00
#
_symmetry.space_group_name_H-M   'P 1'
#
loop_
_entity.id
_entity.type
_entity.pdbx_description
1 polymer ?
#
loop_
_entity_poly.entity_id
_entity_poly.type
_entity_poly.pdbx_seq_one_letter_code
_entity_poly.pdbx_strand_id
1 'polypeptide(L)' 'MGNYVVLLRGVNVGGKNKLVMSDLRQQVTDMGFVNVKTYINSGNLFFQSDCPRANISSRFEQFFADHYPFV' A
#
# COMPACT_ATOMS: atom_id res chain seq x y z
N MET A 1 -6.32 -11.74 -13.30
CA MET A 1 -5.60 -10.74 -12.50
C MET A 1 -6.33 -9.42 -12.50
N GLY A 2 -6.87 -9.02 -11.35
CA GLY A 2 -7.53 -7.73 -11.16
C GLY A 2 -6.53 -6.60 -10.92
N ASN A 3 -6.87 -5.39 -11.39
CA ASN A 3 -6.13 -4.17 -11.07
C ASN A 3 -6.74 -3.53 -9.82
N TYR A 4 -5.90 -3.19 -8.85
CA TYR A 4 -6.32 -2.62 -7.58
C TYR A 4 -5.59 -1.31 -7.31
N VAL A 5 -6.27 -0.44 -6.56
CA VAL A 5 -5.69 0.77 -5.99
C VAL A 5 -5.96 0.81 -4.49
N VAL A 6 -4.94 1.14 -3.71
CA VAL A 6 -5.03 1.50 -2.30
C VAL A 6 -4.77 2.99 -2.19
N LEU A 7 -5.71 3.69 -1.55
CA LEU A 7 -5.69 5.14 -1.38
C LEU A 7 -5.53 5.44 0.12
N LEU A 8 -4.37 5.95 0.50
CA LEU A 8 -4.08 6.32 1.88
C LEU A 8 -4.35 7.82 2.09
N ARG A 9 -4.79 8.17 3.30
CA ARG A 9 -5.05 9.56 3.70
C ARG A 9 -4.08 10.00 4.78
N GLY A 10 -3.78 11.30 4.82
CA GLY A 10 -3.02 11.89 5.93
C GLY A 10 -1.55 11.42 6.04
N VAL A 11 -0.99 10.87 4.96
CA VAL A 11 0.43 10.49 4.87
C VAL A 11 1.25 11.63 4.27
N ASN A 12 2.51 11.79 4.73
CA ASN A 12 3.46 12.79 4.21
C ASN A 12 2.99 14.25 4.25
N VAL A 13 2.04 14.58 5.12
CA VAL A 13 1.54 15.95 5.32
C VAL A 13 2.09 16.55 6.62
N GLY A 14 2.49 17.83 6.58
CA GLY A 14 2.96 18.56 7.78
C GLY A 14 4.18 17.94 8.48
N GLY A 15 4.99 17.15 7.78
CA GLY A 15 6.16 16.46 8.34
C GLY A 15 5.85 15.27 9.25
N LYS A 16 4.58 14.88 9.39
CA LYS A 16 4.13 13.71 10.16
C LYS A 16 3.78 12.55 9.23
N ASN A 17 3.56 11.35 9.80
CA ASN A 17 3.08 10.17 9.09
C ASN A 17 3.92 9.87 7.84
N LYS A 18 5.25 9.84 8.04
CA LYS A 18 6.22 9.67 6.96
C LYS A 18 6.07 8.26 6.37
N LEU A 19 5.83 8.22 5.07
CA LEU A 19 5.67 7.01 4.29
C LEU A 19 6.52 7.12 3.03
N VAL A 20 7.64 6.41 3.02
CA VAL A 20 8.57 6.40 1.88
C VAL A 20 7.98 5.50 0.79
N MET A 21 7.61 6.11 -0.34
CA MET A 21 6.89 5.41 -1.42
C MET A 21 7.70 4.27 -2.06
N SER A 22 9.03 4.40 -2.15
CA SER A 22 9.90 3.31 -2.64
C SER A 22 9.83 2.09 -1.74
N ASP A 23 9.82 2.31 -0.43
CA ASP A 23 9.82 1.25 0.57
C ASP A 23 8.46 0.58 0.61
N LEU A 24 7.38 1.36 0.57
CA LEU A 24 6.02 0.84 0.44
C LEU A 24 5.89 -0.04 -0.82
N ARG A 25 6.39 0.43 -1.98
CA ARG A 25 6.37 -0.35 -3.22
C ARG A 25 7.12 -1.67 -3.07
N GLN A 26 8.29 -1.65 -2.43
CA GLN A 26 9.09 -2.87 -2.22
C GLN A 26 8.37 -3.84 -1.28
N GLN A 27 7.89 -3.38 -0.12
CA GLN A 27 7.19 -4.23 0.85
C GLN A 27 5.92 -4.86 0.26
N VAL A 28 5.18 -4.13 -0.56
CA VAL A 28 3.99 -4.67 -1.25
C VAL A 28 4.38 -5.68 -2.33
N THR A 29 5.53 -5.50 -2.98
CA THR A 29 6.10 -6.50 -3.89
C THR A 29 6.52 -7.75 -3.12
N ASP A 30 7.12 -7.59 -1.94
CA ASP A 30 7.54 -8.69 -1.06
C ASP A 30 6.35 -9.46 -0.47
N MET A 31 5.19 -8.80 -0.32
CA MET A 31 3.91 -9.46 -0.06
C MET A 31 3.41 -10.33 -1.25
N GLY A 32 4.11 -10.36 -2.37
CA GLY A 32 3.75 -11.19 -3.54
C GLY A 32 2.68 -10.57 -4.44
N PHE A 33 2.39 -9.27 -4.29
CA PHE A 33 1.62 -8.54 -5.28
C PHE A 33 2.51 -8.15 -6.46
N VAL A 34 1.93 -8.06 -7.66
CA VAL A 34 2.70 -7.82 -8.89
C VAL A 34 2.34 -6.51 -9.55
N ASN A 35 3.19 -6.02 -10.45
CA ASN A 35 3.02 -4.73 -11.13
C ASN A 35 2.78 -3.55 -10.17
N VAL A 36 3.48 -3.57 -9.01
CA VAL A 36 3.33 -2.59 -7.95
C VAL A 36 3.90 -1.23 -8.38
N LYS A 37 3.08 -0.20 -8.31
CA LYS A 37 3.44 1.19 -8.66
C LYS A 37 2.90 2.15 -7.61
N THR A 38 3.62 3.23 -7.37
CA THR A 38 3.14 4.35 -6.55
C THR A 38 3.02 5.59 -7.41
N TYR A 39 2.06 6.46 -7.10
CA TYR A 39 1.92 7.76 -7.77
C TYR A 39 2.16 8.89 -6.78
N ILE A 40 3.18 9.71 -7.09
CA ILE A 40 3.66 10.85 -6.27
C ILE A 40 3.84 10.48 -4.79
N ASN A 41 3.98 11.47 -3.90
CA ASN A 41 4.20 11.24 -2.46
C ASN A 41 2.91 11.35 -1.63
N SER A 42 1.77 10.92 -2.19
CA SER A 42 0.44 11.16 -1.61
C SER A 42 -0.30 9.90 -1.15
N GLY A 43 0.35 8.74 -1.10
CA GLY A 43 -0.28 7.50 -0.63
C GLY A 43 -1.15 6.77 -1.66
N ASN A 44 -0.86 6.94 -2.96
CA ASN A 44 -1.52 6.20 -4.04
C ASN A 44 -0.67 4.99 -4.43
N LEU A 45 -1.22 3.78 -4.25
CA LEU A 45 -0.54 2.51 -4.53
C LEU A 45 -1.40 1.67 -5.49
N PHE A 46 -0.81 1.23 -6.58
CA PHE A 46 -1.43 0.39 -7.60
C PHE A 46 -0.73 -0.97 -7.63
N PHE A 47 -1.48 -2.05 -7.82
CA PHE A 47 -0.93 -3.39 -7.98
C PHE A 47 -1.94 -4.31 -8.68
N GLN A 48 -1.49 -5.51 -9.03
CA GLN A 48 -2.31 -6.57 -9.58
C GLN A 48 -2.33 -7.78 -8.65
N SER A 49 -3.47 -8.47 -8.62
CA SER A 49 -3.65 -9.70 -7.84
C SER A 49 -4.72 -10.60 -8.44
N ASP A 50 -4.57 -11.91 -8.27
CA ASP A 50 -5.62 -12.91 -8.49
C ASP A 50 -6.36 -13.30 -7.21
N CYS A 51 -5.95 -12.76 -6.06
CA CYS A 51 -6.60 -13.06 -4.79
C CYS A 51 -8.01 -12.47 -4.72
N PRO A 52 -8.94 -13.13 -4.00
CA PRO A 52 -10.23 -12.52 -3.67
C PRO A 52 -10.03 -11.18 -2.95
N ARG A 53 -10.89 -10.21 -3.24
CA ARG A 53 -10.83 -8.86 -2.63
C ARG A 53 -10.78 -8.90 -1.10
N ALA A 54 -11.51 -9.82 -0.47
CA ALA A 54 -11.51 -9.97 0.99
C ALA A 54 -10.11 -10.31 1.54
N ASN A 55 -9.38 -11.22 0.88
CA ASN A 55 -8.01 -11.57 1.26
C ASN A 55 -7.07 -10.38 1.04
N ILE A 56 -7.25 -9.62 -0.05
CA ILE A 56 -6.48 -8.41 -0.30
C ILE A 56 -6.69 -7.40 0.83
N SER A 57 -7.94 -7.11 1.22
CA SER A 57 -8.27 -6.18 2.30
C SER A 57 -7.60 -6.58 3.60
N SER A 58 -7.80 -7.84 4.04
CA SER A 58 -7.25 -8.35 5.30
C SER A 58 -5.72 -8.30 5.35
N ARG A 59 -5.04 -8.59 4.22
CA ARG A 59 -3.58 -8.51 4.15
C ARG A 59 -3.07 -7.07 4.28
N PHE A 60 -3.73 -6.11 3.64
CA PHE A 60 -3.36 -4.69 3.75
C PHE A 60 -3.69 -4.13 5.15
N GLU A 61 -4.81 -4.52 5.74
CA GLU A 61 -5.17 -4.14 7.12
C GLU A 61 -4.09 -4.59 8.11
N GLN A 62 -3.69 -5.86 8.06
CA GLN A 62 -2.61 -6.38 8.91
C GLN A 62 -1.28 -5.68 8.63
N PHE A 63 -0.92 -5.53 7.35
CA PHE A 63 0.32 -4.88 6.94
C PHE A 63 0.44 -3.43 7.45
N PHE A 64 -0.62 -2.62 7.33
CA PHE A 64 -0.60 -1.25 7.82
C PHE A 64 -0.59 -1.19 9.35
N ALA A 65 -1.31 -2.08 10.03
CA ALA A 65 -1.26 -2.16 11.50
C ALA A 65 0.16 -2.44 12.01
N ASP A 66 0.91 -3.32 11.34
CA ASP A 66 2.25 -3.73 11.77
C ASP A 66 3.34 -2.71 11.41
N HIS A 67 3.27 -2.10 10.22
CA HIS A 67 4.36 -1.28 9.68
C HIS A 67 4.09 0.23 9.77
N TYR A 68 2.82 0.65 9.71
CA TYR A 68 2.42 2.05 9.56
C TYR A 68 1.15 2.35 10.38
N PRO A 69 1.17 2.26 11.73
CA PRO A 69 -0.02 2.34 12.59
C PRO A 69 -0.74 3.70 12.59
N PHE A 70 -0.21 4.67 11.84
CA PHE A 70 -0.80 5.99 11.60
C PHE A 70 -1.69 6.04 10.35
N VAL A 71 -1.74 4.95 9.57
CA VAL A 71 -2.59 4.73 8.40
C VAL A 71 -3.85 3.99 8.84
#